data_AF-A0A1X7A634-F1
#
_entry.id   AF-A0A1X7A634-F1
#
_cell.length_a   1.000
_cell.length_b   1.000
_cell.length_c   1.000
_cell.angle_alpha   90.00
_cell.angle_beta   90.00
_cell.angle_gamma   90.00
#
_symmetry.space_group_name_H-M   'P 1'
#
loop_
_entity.id
_entity.type
_entity.pdbx_description
1 polymer ?
#
loop_
_entity_poly.entity_id
_entity_poly.type
_entity_poly.pdbx_seq_one_letter_code
_entity_poly.pdbx_strand_id
1 'polypeptide(L)'
;MKIHRTLEKPVWRSLAQRPGFAHLSIPSIETTNGFFEFIVAHGLASPTAGDIGNWLGDCPEPERTLRIDHLQEVFAVCQPSFLEAIREARRFAPSKPPSNTDFKAAHPVSFEPRKNRSCVLRPLYETQDWDPIAPPTRRPPRKRSVSIPPWDLPSNYQTELRRAADGLPGQDPGMQVPARSMVLRMREKLCQYAWSVAQHNLDAELSLPGIDAYLADLKARLLPRPEGLRWASMLATADALLLFARYAGAQPEITRHLGDYRRDYEVRESGQRALKFFALARTGNSTDRILDMAEALLAAVDAEERPRKRHQMRNGAAILSIFANAPLRNASAQLAFGESLFWKHDEWVIRSEIQKTHARRPEPFDFPLHPEAGRFVDALVLGDASPAMLPTLREKLIRDRRQLFVLPDGHPAAATYIPRVFQALTGNSFTTLRVMLYSDAIAHHGADGIELAKPAAHHSSTEIVKSHYIAEQVAEIHANNIRNRRSRRLAKMHSEKHRDLIVALEISSETKPR
;
A
#
# COMPACT_ATOMS: atom_id res chain seq x y z
N MET A 1 -24.55 -6.50 -3.59
CA MET A 1 -23.92 -5.16 -3.57
C MET A 1 -22.43 -5.37 -3.30
N LYS A 2 -21.59 -4.35 -3.09
CA LYS A 2 -20.22 -4.61 -2.59
C LYS A 2 -20.25 -4.43 -1.08
N ILE A 3 -20.14 -5.53 -0.34
CA ILE A 3 -20.20 -5.61 1.13
C ILE A 3 -19.37 -4.52 1.85
N HIS A 4 -18.22 -4.13 1.31
CA HIS A 4 -17.40 -3.00 1.78
C HIS A 4 -18.21 -1.71 1.96
N ARG A 5 -19.07 -1.36 1.00
CA ARG A 5 -19.91 -0.15 1.08
C ARG A 5 -20.98 -0.27 2.15
N THR A 6 -21.48 -1.47 2.38
CA THR A 6 -22.42 -1.75 3.46
C THR A 6 -21.74 -1.54 4.81
N LEU A 7 -20.56 -2.12 5.00
CA LEU A 7 -19.78 -2.01 6.23
C LEU A 7 -19.25 -0.59 6.52
N GLU A 8 -19.12 0.25 5.48
CA GLU A 8 -18.76 1.65 5.63
C GLU A 8 -19.85 2.52 6.27
N LYS A 9 -21.11 2.06 6.30
CA LYS A 9 -22.23 2.82 6.89
C LYS A 9 -22.11 2.90 8.42
N PRO A 10 -22.54 4.01 9.06
CA PRO A 10 -22.40 4.22 10.50
C PRO A 10 -22.94 3.07 11.38
N VAL A 11 -24.11 2.53 11.04
CA VAL A 11 -24.74 1.42 11.78
C VAL A 11 -23.84 0.17 11.78
N TRP A 12 -23.31 -0.20 10.62
CA TRP A 12 -22.46 -1.37 10.47
C TRP A 12 -21.09 -1.20 11.12
N ARG A 13 -20.54 0.02 11.15
CA ARG A 13 -19.27 0.30 11.87
C ARG A 13 -19.38 0.02 13.38
N SER A 14 -20.54 0.31 13.97
CA SER A 14 -20.81 0.03 15.38
C SER A 14 -20.99 -1.49 15.60
N LEU A 15 -21.79 -2.14 14.76
CA LEU A 15 -22.08 -3.56 14.87
C LEU A 15 -20.85 -4.45 14.62
N ALA A 16 -19.96 -4.06 13.71
CA ALA A 16 -18.75 -4.81 13.37
C ALA A 16 -17.77 -5.00 14.54
N GLN A 17 -17.95 -4.25 15.64
CA GLN A 17 -17.13 -4.37 16.85
C GLN A 17 -17.68 -5.40 17.85
N ARG A 18 -18.89 -5.94 17.62
CA ARG A 18 -19.53 -6.86 18.57
C ARG A 18 -18.91 -8.27 18.51
N PRO A 19 -18.77 -8.95 19.67
CA PRO A 19 -18.36 -10.35 19.70
C PRO A 19 -19.27 -11.22 18.83
N GLY A 20 -18.69 -12.10 18.01
CA GLY A 20 -19.42 -12.98 17.10
C GLY A 20 -19.74 -12.40 15.73
N PHE A 21 -19.55 -11.09 15.49
CA PHE A 21 -19.80 -10.48 14.18
C PHE A 21 -18.94 -11.12 13.07
N ALA A 22 -17.73 -11.55 13.43
CA ALA A 22 -16.81 -12.24 12.54
C ALA A 22 -17.32 -13.58 12.00
N HIS A 23 -18.40 -14.14 12.56
CA HIS A 23 -19.03 -15.37 12.05
C HIS A 23 -20.20 -15.11 11.10
N LEU A 24 -20.63 -13.85 10.95
CA LEU A 24 -21.75 -13.51 10.08
C LEU A 24 -21.39 -13.74 8.60
N SER A 25 -22.36 -14.24 7.86
CA SER A 25 -22.30 -14.45 6.42
C SER A 25 -22.56 -13.14 5.65
N ILE A 26 -21.95 -13.01 4.47
CA ILE A 26 -22.16 -11.85 3.58
C ILE A 26 -23.64 -11.70 3.20
N PRO A 27 -24.36 -12.77 2.78
CA PRO A 27 -25.79 -12.68 2.47
C PRO A 27 -26.60 -12.12 3.63
N SER A 28 -26.27 -12.50 4.87
CA SER A 28 -26.99 -12.03 6.07
C SER A 28 -26.76 -10.56 6.36
N ILE A 29 -25.53 -10.07 6.19
CA ILE A 29 -25.21 -8.65 6.31
C ILE A 29 -25.92 -7.83 5.22
N GLU A 30 -25.88 -8.28 3.96
CA GLU A 30 -26.55 -7.57 2.86
C GLU A 30 -28.08 -7.55 3.02
N THR A 31 -28.66 -8.68 3.42
CA THR A 31 -30.09 -8.82 3.70
C THR A 31 -30.53 -7.89 4.83
N THR A 32 -29.80 -7.91 5.94
CA THR A 32 -30.09 -7.04 7.10
C THR A 32 -29.87 -5.57 6.76
N ASN A 33 -28.95 -5.24 5.86
CA ASN A 33 -28.78 -3.86 5.41
C ASN A 33 -30.01 -3.36 4.65
N GLY A 34 -30.62 -4.21 3.83
CA GLY A 34 -31.90 -3.89 3.19
C GLY A 34 -33.01 -3.61 4.20
N PHE A 35 -33.03 -4.34 5.32
CA PHE A 35 -33.98 -4.07 6.41
C PHE A 35 -33.67 -2.77 7.16
N PHE A 36 -32.40 -2.45 7.42
CA PHE A 36 -32.03 -1.15 8.00
C PHE A 36 -32.39 0.03 7.09
N GLU A 37 -32.23 -0.12 5.77
CA GLU A 37 -32.69 0.89 4.80
C GLU A 37 -34.21 1.08 4.86
N PHE A 38 -34.97 -0.02 4.98
CA PHE A 38 -36.41 0.02 5.17
C PHE A 38 -36.81 0.75 6.47
N ILE A 39 -36.16 0.42 7.59
CA ILE A 39 -36.39 1.08 8.89
C ILE A 39 -36.20 2.59 8.79
N VAL A 40 -35.10 3.02 8.17
CA VAL A 40 -34.78 4.45 8.00
C VAL A 40 -35.78 5.13 7.08
N ALA A 41 -36.14 4.50 5.96
CA ALA A 41 -37.09 5.07 5.00
C ALA A 41 -38.49 5.27 5.59
N HIS A 42 -38.90 4.42 6.54
CA HIS A 42 -40.22 4.46 7.18
C HIS A 42 -40.20 5.12 8.57
N GLY A 43 -39.05 5.64 9.02
CA GLY A 43 -38.94 6.32 10.32
C GLY A 43 -39.23 5.44 11.53
N LEU A 44 -38.97 4.14 11.45
CA LEU A 44 -39.33 3.18 12.51
C LEU A 44 -38.33 3.26 13.68
N ALA A 45 -38.77 3.79 14.81
CA ALA A 45 -37.93 3.87 16.02
C ALA A 45 -37.78 2.52 16.74
N SER A 46 -38.83 1.69 16.71
CA SER A 46 -38.88 0.36 17.34
C SER A 46 -39.57 -0.62 16.40
N PRO A 47 -38.83 -1.26 15.47
CA PRO A 47 -39.42 -2.18 14.50
C PRO A 47 -40.10 -3.36 15.20
N THR A 48 -41.15 -3.88 14.60
CA THR A 48 -41.98 -4.99 15.11
C THR A 48 -41.98 -6.16 14.13
N ALA A 49 -42.61 -7.28 14.52
CA ALA A 49 -42.83 -8.41 13.62
C ALA A 49 -43.63 -8.01 12.35
N GLY A 50 -44.59 -7.10 12.49
CA GLY A 50 -45.35 -6.56 11.37
C GLY A 50 -44.49 -5.77 10.38
N ASP A 51 -43.51 -5.01 10.88
CA ASP A 51 -42.58 -4.26 10.04
C ASP A 51 -41.64 -5.17 9.23
N ILE A 52 -41.22 -6.29 9.83
CA ILE A 52 -40.49 -7.34 9.10
C ILE A 52 -41.38 -7.92 8.00
N GLY A 53 -42.65 -8.20 8.30
CA GLY A 53 -43.62 -8.66 7.31
C GLY A 53 -43.80 -7.67 6.15
N ASN A 54 -43.94 -6.39 6.45
CA ASN A 54 -44.06 -5.32 5.46
C ASN A 54 -42.79 -5.16 4.60
N TRP A 55 -41.61 -5.28 5.22
CA TRP A 55 -40.34 -5.25 4.50
C TRP A 55 -40.17 -6.44 3.54
N LEU A 56 -40.60 -7.63 3.96
CA LEU A 56 -40.58 -8.83 3.12
C LEU A 56 -41.61 -8.73 1.98
N GLY A 57 -42.71 -8.02 2.19
CA GLY A 57 -43.76 -7.83 1.18
C GLY A 57 -44.30 -9.15 0.62
N ASP A 58 -44.53 -9.18 -0.70
CA ASP A 58 -45.03 -10.34 -1.45
C ASP A 58 -43.93 -11.34 -1.86
N CYS A 59 -42.79 -11.33 -1.17
CA CYS A 59 -41.68 -12.23 -1.45
C CYS A 59 -42.13 -13.70 -1.31
N PRO A 60 -41.81 -14.59 -2.29
CA PRO A 60 -42.18 -16.01 -2.23
C PRO A 60 -41.67 -16.69 -0.95
N GLU A 61 -42.46 -17.61 -0.39
CA GLU A 61 -42.15 -18.33 0.87
C GLU A 61 -40.71 -18.86 1.03
N PRO A 62 -40.08 -19.51 0.02
CA PRO A 62 -38.70 -19.98 0.18
C PRO A 62 -37.70 -18.83 0.35
N GLU A 63 -37.91 -17.71 -0.35
CA GLU A 63 -37.05 -16.53 -0.26
C GLU A 63 -37.34 -15.74 1.03
N ARG A 64 -38.61 -15.65 1.43
CA ARG A 64 -39.06 -15.08 2.71
C ARG A 64 -38.37 -15.78 3.88
N THR A 65 -38.43 -17.12 3.92
CA THR A 65 -37.80 -17.93 4.98
C THR A 65 -36.30 -17.66 5.04
N LEU A 66 -35.62 -17.69 3.90
CA LEU A 66 -34.18 -17.42 3.82
C LEU A 66 -33.81 -16.02 4.32
N ARG A 67 -34.59 -14.99 3.96
CA ARG A 67 -34.35 -13.62 4.44
C ARG A 67 -34.58 -13.49 5.96
N ILE A 68 -35.57 -14.20 6.52
CA ILE A 68 -35.79 -14.26 7.97
C ILE A 68 -34.62 -14.97 8.66
N ASP A 69 -34.10 -16.06 8.10
CA ASP A 69 -32.93 -16.77 8.63
C ASP A 69 -31.69 -15.86 8.65
N HIS A 70 -31.49 -15.10 7.56
CA HIS A 70 -30.44 -14.09 7.47
C HIS A 70 -30.56 -12.98 8.52
N LEU A 71 -31.78 -12.46 8.75
CA LEU A 71 -32.01 -11.51 9.84
C LEU A 71 -31.71 -12.15 11.20
N GLN A 72 -32.17 -13.39 11.42
CA GLN A 72 -31.94 -14.10 12.67
C GLN A 72 -30.44 -14.26 12.94
N GLU A 73 -29.64 -14.59 11.93
CA GLU A 73 -28.18 -14.70 12.03
C GLU A 73 -27.55 -13.39 12.54
N VAL A 74 -27.87 -12.25 11.91
CA VAL A 74 -27.29 -10.96 12.31
C VAL A 74 -27.79 -10.52 13.68
N PHE A 75 -29.10 -10.59 13.92
CA PHE A 75 -29.68 -10.10 15.18
C PHE A 75 -29.33 -10.98 16.39
N ALA A 76 -29.06 -12.28 16.20
CA ALA A 76 -28.56 -13.14 17.27
C ALA A 76 -27.21 -12.68 17.82
N VAL A 77 -26.39 -12.04 16.99
CA VAL A 77 -25.10 -11.48 17.37
C VAL A 77 -25.23 -10.01 17.79
N CYS A 78 -25.95 -9.22 16.99
CA CYS A 78 -25.91 -7.78 17.06
C CYS A 78 -26.93 -7.18 18.03
N GLN A 79 -28.09 -7.80 18.23
CA GLN A 79 -29.15 -7.31 19.12
C GLN A 79 -30.11 -8.46 19.47
N PRO A 80 -29.71 -9.35 20.39
CA PRO A 80 -30.46 -10.58 20.69
C PRO A 80 -31.90 -10.34 21.16
N SER A 81 -32.17 -9.18 21.76
CA SER A 81 -33.52 -8.78 22.19
C SER A 81 -34.53 -8.68 21.04
N PHE A 82 -34.06 -8.52 19.80
CA PHE A 82 -34.92 -8.42 18.61
C PHE A 82 -35.31 -9.80 18.04
N LEU A 83 -34.73 -10.89 18.56
CA LEU A 83 -35.02 -12.25 18.08
C LEU A 83 -36.47 -12.65 18.26
N GLU A 84 -37.17 -12.15 19.29
CA GLU A 84 -38.59 -12.47 19.48
C GLU A 84 -39.44 -11.90 18.33
N ALA A 85 -39.19 -10.66 17.91
CA ALA A 85 -39.89 -10.05 16.77
C ALA A 85 -39.63 -10.83 15.47
N ILE A 86 -38.42 -11.35 15.26
CA ILE A 86 -38.08 -12.18 14.10
C ILE A 86 -38.82 -13.53 14.14
N ARG A 87 -38.86 -14.18 15.31
CA ARG A 87 -39.60 -15.45 15.49
C ARG A 87 -41.09 -15.26 15.29
N GLU A 88 -41.64 -14.14 15.74
CA GLU A 88 -43.04 -13.77 15.54
C GLU A 88 -43.32 -13.47 14.06
N ALA A 89 -42.44 -12.74 13.37
CA ALA A 89 -42.54 -12.49 11.92
C ALA A 89 -42.58 -13.79 11.10
N ARG A 90 -41.84 -14.83 11.52
CA ARG A 90 -41.89 -16.16 10.88
C ARG A 90 -43.26 -16.83 10.99
N ARG A 91 -44.04 -16.51 12.03
CA ARG A 91 -45.39 -17.07 12.26
C ARG A 91 -46.49 -16.29 11.52
N PHE A 92 -46.20 -15.08 11.06
CA PHE A 92 -47.12 -14.31 10.23
C PHE A 92 -47.18 -14.92 8.82
N ALA A 93 -48.18 -15.77 8.60
CA ALA A 93 -48.61 -16.16 7.26
C ALA A 93 -49.00 -14.88 6.48
N PRO A 94 -48.64 -14.75 5.19
CA PRO A 94 -49.07 -13.60 4.41
C PRO A 94 -50.59 -13.51 4.44
N SER A 95 -51.13 -12.38 4.91
CA SER A 95 -52.51 -12.04 4.68
C SER A 95 -52.69 -12.00 3.15
N LYS A 96 -53.48 -12.92 2.60
CA LYS A 96 -53.88 -12.88 1.18
C LYS A 96 -54.27 -11.44 0.83
N PRO A 97 -53.70 -10.85 -0.22
CA PRO A 97 -54.10 -9.51 -0.60
C PRO A 97 -55.55 -9.55 -1.06
N PRO A 98 -56.40 -8.57 -0.71
CA PRO A 98 -57.62 -8.34 -1.45
C PRO A 98 -57.21 -7.97 -2.88
N SER A 99 -57.66 -8.77 -3.85
CA SER A 99 -57.49 -8.43 -5.25
C SER A 99 -58.28 -7.16 -5.53
N ASN A 100 -57.60 -6.05 -5.82
CA ASN A 100 -58.11 -5.07 -6.79
C ASN A 100 -57.08 -4.00 -7.19
N THR A 101 -56.93 -3.89 -8.51
CA THR A 101 -56.75 -2.70 -9.36
C THR A 101 -55.49 -1.83 -9.26
N ASP A 102 -54.74 -1.86 -10.36
CA ASP A 102 -54.14 -0.73 -11.08
C ASP A 102 -53.33 0.30 -10.30
N PHE A 103 -52.06 -0.05 -10.03
CA PHE A 103 -50.98 0.93 -10.00
C PHE A 103 -49.91 0.55 -11.02
N LYS A 104 -49.83 1.31 -12.10
CA LYS A 104 -48.70 1.32 -13.03
C LYS A 104 -47.43 1.64 -12.24
N ALA A 105 -46.62 0.63 -11.97
CA ALA A 105 -45.28 0.80 -11.43
C ALA A 105 -44.42 1.57 -12.44
N ALA A 106 -44.12 2.83 -12.13
CA ALA A 106 -43.06 3.56 -12.78
C ALA A 106 -41.75 2.81 -12.52
N HIS A 107 -41.10 2.37 -13.60
CA HIS A 107 -39.72 1.90 -13.52
C HIS A 107 -38.87 3.00 -12.87
N PRO A 108 -38.15 2.73 -11.75
CA PRO A 108 -37.10 3.62 -11.34
C PRO A 108 -36.04 3.56 -12.43
N VAL A 109 -35.96 4.63 -13.23
CA VAL A 109 -34.85 4.90 -14.11
C VAL A 109 -33.61 4.89 -13.23
N SER A 110 -32.88 3.78 -13.28
CA SER A 110 -31.55 3.66 -12.71
C SER A 110 -30.66 4.65 -13.45
N PHE A 111 -30.61 5.88 -12.95
CA PHE A 111 -29.46 6.75 -13.15
C PHE A 111 -28.27 6.00 -12.57
N GLU A 112 -27.57 5.20 -13.38
CA GLU A 112 -26.18 4.90 -13.10
C GLU A 112 -25.45 6.24 -13.31
N PRO A 113 -24.97 6.93 -12.24
CA PRO A 113 -24.03 8.01 -12.46
C PRO A 113 -22.86 7.37 -13.20
N ARG A 114 -22.55 7.88 -14.41
CA ARG A 114 -21.36 7.51 -15.19
C ARG A 114 -20.19 7.37 -14.22
N LYS A 115 -19.84 6.14 -13.90
CA LYS A 115 -18.79 5.83 -12.93
C LYS A 115 -17.55 6.55 -13.43
N ASN A 116 -16.99 7.45 -12.62
CA ASN A 116 -15.61 7.89 -12.70
C ASN A 116 -14.72 6.63 -12.60
N ARG A 117 -14.61 5.84 -13.67
CA ARG A 117 -13.67 4.75 -13.77
C ARG A 117 -12.31 5.42 -13.96
N SER A 118 -11.50 5.42 -12.91
CA SER A 118 -10.08 5.72 -12.99
C SER A 118 -9.49 4.94 -14.16
N CYS A 119 -8.78 5.63 -15.06
CA CYS A 119 -8.10 5.02 -16.20
C CYS A 119 -6.73 4.43 -15.79
N VAL A 120 -6.38 4.53 -14.50
CA VAL A 120 -5.12 4.03 -13.96
C VAL A 120 -5.20 2.52 -13.76
N LEU A 121 -4.26 1.78 -14.33
CA LEU A 121 -4.09 0.36 -14.05
C LEU A 121 -3.49 0.17 -12.65
N ARG A 122 -4.37 -0.01 -11.67
CA ARG A 122 -3.99 -0.41 -10.31
C ARG A 122 -3.59 -1.89 -10.27
N PRO A 123 -2.75 -2.30 -9.31
CA PRO A 123 -2.52 -3.71 -9.03
C PRO A 123 -3.85 -4.48 -8.88
N LEU A 124 -3.92 -5.71 -9.38
CA LEU A 124 -5.16 -6.50 -9.38
C LEU A 124 -5.79 -6.64 -7.99
N TYR A 125 -5.00 -6.74 -6.93
CA TYR A 125 -5.54 -6.84 -5.56
C TYR A 125 -6.18 -5.55 -5.05
N GLU A 126 -6.02 -4.44 -5.76
CA GLU A 126 -6.69 -3.16 -5.46
C GLU A 126 -8.00 -3.01 -6.24
N THR A 127 -8.31 -3.91 -7.18
CA THR A 127 -9.60 -3.89 -7.87
C THR A 127 -10.71 -4.33 -6.93
N GLN A 128 -11.86 -3.69 -7.04
CA GLN A 128 -12.96 -3.89 -6.08
C GLN A 128 -13.55 -5.32 -6.08
N ASP A 129 -13.28 -6.11 -7.12
CA ASP A 129 -13.76 -7.45 -7.41
C ASP A 129 -12.67 -8.53 -7.27
N TRP A 130 -11.59 -8.21 -6.56
CA TRP A 130 -10.47 -9.14 -6.39
C TRP A 130 -10.82 -10.34 -5.51
N ASP A 131 -10.82 -11.54 -6.10
CA ASP A 131 -10.80 -12.82 -5.37
C ASP A 131 -9.35 -13.27 -5.15
N PRO A 132 -8.88 -13.42 -3.89
CA PRO A 132 -7.52 -13.88 -3.60
C PRO A 132 -7.24 -15.31 -4.07
N ILE A 133 -8.27 -16.14 -4.22
CA ILE A 133 -8.18 -17.58 -4.54
C ILE A 133 -8.32 -17.86 -6.04
N ALA A 134 -8.90 -16.92 -6.78
CA ALA A 134 -9.16 -17.10 -8.21
C ALA A 134 -7.88 -17.42 -9.01
N PRO A 135 -7.99 -18.29 -10.03
CA PRO A 135 -6.87 -18.55 -10.93
C PRO A 135 -6.46 -17.28 -11.66
N PRO A 136 -5.14 -17.08 -11.90
CA PRO A 136 -4.70 -15.92 -12.64
C PRO A 136 -5.28 -15.97 -14.06
N THR A 137 -5.74 -14.83 -14.56
CA THR A 137 -6.32 -14.70 -15.90
C THR A 137 -5.36 -15.09 -17.03
N ARG A 138 -4.05 -15.10 -16.73
CA ARG A 138 -3.00 -15.58 -17.64
C ARG A 138 -2.11 -16.57 -16.91
N ARG A 139 -1.68 -17.60 -17.63
CA ARG A 139 -0.70 -18.56 -17.13
C ARG A 139 0.59 -17.81 -16.75
N PRO A 140 1.14 -18.03 -15.54
CA PRO A 140 2.38 -17.38 -15.16
C PRO A 140 3.52 -17.84 -16.09
N PRO A 141 4.45 -16.95 -16.46
CA PRO A 141 5.54 -17.27 -17.39
C PRO A 141 6.54 -18.29 -16.81
N ARG A 142 6.53 -18.49 -15.48
CA ARG A 142 7.35 -19.50 -14.79
C ARG A 142 6.45 -20.41 -13.97
N LYS A 143 6.70 -21.72 -14.06
CA LYS A 143 6.02 -22.73 -13.22
C LYS A 143 6.41 -22.50 -11.75
N ARG A 144 5.44 -22.65 -10.84
CA ARG A 144 5.68 -22.60 -9.39
C ARG A 144 6.53 -23.81 -8.99
N SER A 145 7.63 -23.59 -8.28
CA SER A 145 8.51 -24.66 -7.78
C SER A 145 8.47 -24.83 -6.25
N VAL A 146 7.95 -23.83 -5.53
CA VAL A 146 8.05 -23.73 -4.06
C VAL A 146 6.75 -23.23 -3.41
N SER A 147 5.61 -23.51 -4.05
CA SER A 147 4.29 -23.11 -3.58
C SER A 147 3.21 -23.87 -4.33
N ILE A 148 2.10 -24.19 -3.68
CA ILE A 148 0.91 -24.68 -4.37
C ILE A 148 0.09 -23.52 -4.99
N PRO A 149 -0.83 -23.81 -5.92
CA PRO A 149 -1.87 -22.87 -6.33
C PRO A 149 -2.80 -22.46 -5.17
N PRO A 150 -3.35 -21.23 -5.16
CA PRO A 150 -4.25 -20.77 -4.08
C PRO A 150 -5.53 -21.59 -3.92
N TRP A 151 -6.08 -22.13 -5.00
CA TRP A 151 -7.29 -22.96 -4.98
C TRP A 151 -7.06 -24.39 -4.47
N ASP A 152 -5.79 -24.78 -4.25
CA ASP A 152 -5.42 -26.06 -3.64
C ASP A 152 -5.18 -25.92 -2.11
N LEU A 153 -5.39 -24.74 -1.54
CA LEU A 153 -5.36 -24.54 -0.08
C LEU A 153 -6.56 -25.22 0.60
N PRO A 154 -6.47 -25.56 1.90
CA PRO A 154 -7.62 -25.99 2.69
C PRO A 154 -8.84 -25.07 2.52
N SER A 155 -10.04 -25.65 2.42
CA SER A 155 -11.28 -24.92 2.11
C SER A 155 -11.60 -23.83 3.13
N ASN A 156 -11.33 -24.08 4.42
CA ASN A 156 -11.42 -23.08 5.48
C ASN A 156 -10.50 -21.88 5.20
N TYR A 157 -9.26 -22.10 4.75
CA TYR A 157 -8.31 -21.02 4.46
C TYR A 157 -8.73 -20.20 3.25
N GLN A 158 -9.28 -20.85 2.22
CA GLN A 158 -9.84 -20.15 1.07
C GLN A 158 -10.99 -19.22 1.49
N THR A 159 -11.89 -19.70 2.35
CA THR A 159 -13.02 -18.92 2.88
C THR A 159 -12.53 -17.72 3.68
N GLU A 160 -11.59 -17.91 4.62
CA GLU A 160 -11.08 -16.81 5.45
C GLU A 160 -10.33 -15.75 4.61
N LEU A 161 -9.57 -16.16 3.59
CA LEU A 161 -8.90 -15.21 2.69
C LEU A 161 -9.91 -14.39 1.87
N ARG A 162 -11.00 -15.00 1.38
CA ARG A 162 -12.08 -14.27 0.69
C ARG A 162 -12.77 -13.30 1.63
N ARG A 163 -13.12 -13.73 2.86
CA ARG A 163 -13.68 -12.85 3.90
C ARG A 163 -12.80 -11.63 4.15
N ALA A 164 -11.48 -11.82 4.24
CA ALA A 164 -10.53 -10.72 4.45
C ALA A 164 -10.49 -9.77 3.24
N ALA A 165 -10.50 -10.30 2.01
CA ALA A 165 -10.56 -9.50 0.79
C ALA A 165 -11.88 -8.72 0.64
N ASP A 166 -12.96 -9.30 1.16
CA ASP A 166 -14.31 -8.75 1.28
C ASP A 166 -14.48 -7.75 2.43
N GLY A 167 -13.43 -7.53 3.21
CA GLY A 167 -13.40 -6.46 4.20
C GLY A 167 -14.10 -6.81 5.51
N LEU A 168 -14.27 -8.10 5.79
CA LEU A 168 -14.84 -8.57 7.03
C LEU A 168 -13.78 -8.64 8.14
N PRO A 169 -14.13 -8.31 9.40
CA PRO A 169 -13.20 -8.41 10.53
C PRO A 169 -12.81 -9.87 10.79
N GLY A 170 -11.67 -10.07 11.45
CA GLY A 170 -11.18 -11.40 11.84
C GLY A 170 -11.88 -11.93 13.07
N GLN A 171 -11.65 -13.20 13.39
CA GLN A 171 -12.27 -13.90 14.52
C GLN A 171 -11.70 -13.48 15.89
N ASP A 172 -10.43 -13.05 15.96
CA ASP A 172 -9.82 -12.52 17.18
C ASP A 172 -10.49 -11.19 17.61
N PRO A 173 -10.93 -11.03 18.88
CA PRO A 173 -11.63 -9.82 19.33
C PRO A 173 -10.88 -8.52 19.02
N GLY A 174 -11.58 -7.56 18.41
CA GLY A 174 -11.02 -6.27 18.02
C GLY A 174 -10.08 -6.32 16.80
N MET A 175 -9.95 -7.48 16.14
CA MET A 175 -9.12 -7.62 14.97
C MET A 175 -9.70 -6.84 13.78
N GLN A 176 -8.92 -5.87 13.32
CA GLN A 176 -9.27 -5.08 12.15
C GLN A 176 -9.05 -5.87 10.87
N VAL A 177 -9.82 -5.49 9.85
CA VAL A 177 -9.69 -5.96 8.48
C VAL A 177 -8.25 -5.76 7.97
N PRO A 178 -7.55 -6.84 7.56
CA PRO A 178 -6.25 -6.71 6.93
C PRO A 178 -6.31 -5.92 5.63
N ALA A 179 -5.31 -5.09 5.35
CA ALA A 179 -5.18 -4.47 4.04
C ALA A 179 -5.08 -5.54 2.94
N ARG A 180 -5.64 -5.30 1.75
CA ARG A 180 -5.67 -6.30 0.65
C ARG A 180 -4.28 -6.78 0.22
N SER A 181 -3.27 -5.91 0.27
CA SER A 181 -1.87 -6.29 0.04
C SER A 181 -1.33 -7.26 1.11
N MET A 182 -1.83 -7.17 2.34
CA MET A 182 -1.55 -8.13 3.40
C MET A 182 -2.31 -9.44 3.17
N VAL A 183 -3.57 -9.41 2.71
CA VAL A 183 -4.31 -10.62 2.30
C VAL A 183 -3.56 -11.37 1.20
N LEU A 184 -3.04 -10.65 0.20
CA LEU A 184 -2.22 -11.23 -0.86
C LEU A 184 -0.98 -11.94 -0.28
N ARG A 185 -0.31 -11.28 0.68
CA ARG A 185 0.87 -11.83 1.35
C ARG A 185 0.53 -13.06 2.19
N MET A 186 -0.55 -13.02 2.98
CA MET A 186 -1.05 -14.16 3.77
C MET A 186 -1.25 -15.37 2.86
N ARG A 187 -2.00 -15.19 1.76
CA ARG A 187 -2.23 -16.23 0.75
C ARG A 187 -0.92 -16.80 0.21
N GLU A 188 0.03 -15.95 -0.21
CA GLU A 188 1.31 -16.40 -0.77
C GLU A 188 2.12 -17.23 0.24
N LYS A 189 2.10 -16.85 1.51
CA LYS A 189 2.80 -17.57 2.58
C LYS A 189 2.11 -18.86 2.97
N LEU A 190 0.77 -18.92 2.98
CA LEU A 190 0.03 -20.17 3.14
C LEU A 190 0.28 -21.14 1.99
N CYS A 191 0.33 -20.66 0.74
CA CYS A 191 0.68 -21.51 -0.41
C CYS A 191 2.10 -22.09 -0.31
N GLN A 192 3.05 -21.31 0.21
CA GLN A 192 4.44 -21.75 0.43
C GLN A 192 4.54 -22.73 1.60
N TYR A 193 3.77 -22.48 2.67
CA TYR A 193 3.63 -23.35 3.83
C TYR A 193 3.09 -24.71 3.42
N ALA A 194 1.91 -24.76 2.79
CA ALA A 194 1.25 -25.98 2.37
C ALA A 194 2.13 -26.84 1.44
N TRP A 195 2.88 -26.20 0.54
CA TRP A 195 3.87 -26.88 -0.29
C TRP A 195 5.00 -27.53 0.52
N SER A 196 5.53 -26.81 1.52
CA SER A 196 6.65 -27.26 2.33
C SER A 196 6.24 -28.38 3.28
N VAL A 197 5.12 -28.24 4.00
CA VAL A 197 4.63 -29.29 4.91
C VAL A 197 4.28 -30.59 4.17
N ALA A 198 3.80 -30.50 2.93
CA ALA A 198 3.62 -31.67 2.08
C ALA A 198 4.94 -32.41 1.76
N GLN A 199 6.09 -31.72 1.69
CA GLN A 199 7.40 -32.38 1.55
C GLN A 199 7.79 -33.17 2.80
N HIS A 200 7.20 -32.84 3.95
CA HIS A 200 7.41 -33.51 5.23
C HIS A 200 6.27 -34.48 5.59
N ASN A 201 5.37 -34.79 4.65
CA ASN A 201 4.17 -35.63 4.87
C ASN A 201 3.28 -35.14 6.02
N LEU A 202 3.18 -33.82 6.19
CA LEU A 202 2.30 -33.17 7.16
C LEU A 202 1.08 -32.55 6.45
N ASP A 203 -0.02 -32.42 7.18
CA ASP A 203 -1.23 -31.76 6.69
C ASP A 203 -1.00 -30.27 6.41
N ALA A 204 -1.76 -29.73 5.45
CA ALA A 204 -1.69 -28.33 5.05
C ALA A 204 -2.28 -27.35 6.09
N GLU A 205 -2.88 -27.87 7.17
CA GLU A 205 -3.34 -27.06 8.30
C GLU A 205 -2.18 -26.60 9.18
N LEU A 206 -2.24 -25.37 9.66
CA LEU A 206 -1.28 -24.77 10.56
C LEU A 206 -1.15 -25.62 11.83
N SER A 207 0.05 -26.16 12.01
CA SER A 207 0.47 -26.92 13.17
C SER A 207 1.86 -26.47 13.60
N LEU A 208 2.21 -26.68 14.88
CA LEU A 208 3.55 -26.36 15.39
C LEU A 208 4.65 -27.04 14.56
N PRO A 209 4.60 -28.38 14.30
CA PRO A 209 5.64 -29.04 13.50
C PRO A 209 5.70 -28.53 12.07
N GLY A 210 4.55 -28.24 11.45
CA GLY A 210 4.52 -27.71 10.09
C GLY A 210 5.11 -26.29 10.01
N ILE A 211 4.89 -25.44 11.02
CA ILE A 211 5.47 -24.09 11.08
C ILE A 211 6.99 -24.17 11.19
N ASP A 212 7.50 -25.03 12.06
CA ASP A 212 8.93 -25.24 12.24
C ASP A 212 9.58 -25.77 10.97
N ALA A 213 8.99 -26.78 10.34
CA ALA A 213 9.45 -27.34 9.08
C ALA A 213 9.48 -26.28 7.97
N TYR A 214 8.41 -25.50 7.82
CA TYR A 214 8.35 -24.46 6.79
C TYR A 214 9.37 -23.34 7.00
N LEU A 215 9.55 -22.87 8.23
CA LEU A 215 10.53 -21.82 8.51
C LEU A 215 11.97 -22.36 8.35
N ALA A 216 12.24 -23.61 8.71
CA ALA A 216 13.50 -24.27 8.44
C ALA A 216 13.79 -24.39 6.92
N ASP A 217 12.82 -24.87 6.13
CA ASP A 217 12.92 -24.96 4.67
C ASP A 217 13.10 -23.59 4.02
N LEU A 218 12.37 -22.57 4.50
CA LEU A 218 12.54 -21.21 4.03
C LEU A 218 13.96 -20.71 4.32
N LYS A 219 14.45 -20.90 5.55
CA LYS A 219 15.81 -20.52 5.93
C LYS A 219 16.85 -21.21 5.06
N ALA A 220 16.73 -22.52 4.85
CA ALA A 220 17.63 -23.31 4.01
C ALA A 220 17.66 -22.81 2.56
N ARG A 221 16.51 -22.43 1.99
CA ARG A 221 16.42 -21.87 0.62
C ARG A 221 16.93 -20.44 0.51
N LEU A 222 16.87 -19.66 1.59
CA LEU A 222 17.34 -18.27 1.60
C LEU A 222 18.84 -18.16 1.86
N LEU A 223 19.40 -19.09 2.64
CA LEU A 223 20.82 -19.08 3.02
C LEU A 223 21.82 -19.07 1.84
N PRO A 224 21.64 -19.86 0.76
CA PRO A 224 22.61 -19.91 -0.35
C PRO A 224 22.49 -18.73 -1.33
N ARG A 225 21.60 -17.76 -1.09
CA ARG A 225 21.47 -16.59 -1.97
C ARG A 225 22.71 -15.70 -1.87
N PRO A 226 23.07 -14.94 -2.92
CA PRO A 226 24.25 -14.07 -2.91
C PRO A 226 24.28 -13.07 -1.73
N GLU A 227 23.11 -12.63 -1.28
CA GLU A 227 22.94 -11.68 -0.18
C GLU A 227 22.82 -12.35 1.20
N GLY A 228 22.96 -13.68 1.25
CA GLY A 228 22.76 -14.51 2.43
C GLY A 228 21.32 -14.53 2.94
N LEU A 229 21.15 -15.08 4.15
CA LEU A 229 19.86 -15.08 4.83
C LEU A 229 19.41 -13.67 5.17
N ARG A 230 18.23 -13.28 4.68
CA ARG A 230 17.62 -11.98 4.98
C ARG A 230 16.55 -12.14 6.05
N TRP A 231 16.81 -11.62 7.26
CA TRP A 231 15.88 -11.72 8.39
C TRP A 231 14.56 -11.02 8.13
N ALA A 232 14.57 -9.92 7.35
CA ALA A 232 13.34 -9.28 6.88
C ALA A 232 12.41 -10.22 6.10
N SER A 233 12.95 -11.21 5.36
CA SER A 233 12.13 -12.21 4.66
C SER A 233 11.54 -13.26 5.60
N MET A 234 12.28 -13.63 6.65
CA MET A 234 11.81 -14.52 7.71
C MET A 234 10.71 -13.83 8.54
N LEU A 235 10.98 -12.60 9.00
CA LEU A 235 10.04 -11.76 9.74
C LEU A 235 8.75 -11.55 8.95
N ALA A 236 8.83 -11.11 7.69
CA ALA A 236 7.63 -10.90 6.87
C ALA A 236 6.83 -12.18 6.61
N THR A 237 7.46 -13.35 6.71
CA THR A 237 6.79 -14.65 6.62
C THR A 237 6.08 -14.99 7.93
N ALA A 238 6.77 -14.89 9.06
CA ALA A 238 6.20 -15.10 10.38
C ALA A 238 5.03 -14.13 10.65
N ASP A 239 5.19 -12.85 10.33
CA ASP A 239 4.13 -11.82 10.44
C ASP A 239 2.89 -12.17 9.62
N ALA A 240 3.06 -12.65 8.39
CA ALA A 240 1.94 -12.99 7.51
C ALA A 240 1.19 -14.23 8.02
N LEU A 241 1.90 -15.25 8.48
CA LEU A 241 1.28 -16.43 9.08
C LEU A 241 0.60 -16.08 10.41
N LEU A 242 1.23 -15.25 11.25
CA LEU A 242 0.65 -14.78 12.51
C LEU A 242 -0.62 -13.98 12.27
N LEU A 243 -0.59 -13.07 11.28
CA LEU A 243 -1.75 -12.28 10.91
C LEU A 243 -2.90 -13.18 10.45
N PHE A 244 -2.62 -14.18 9.63
CA PHE A 244 -3.63 -15.13 9.20
C PHE A 244 -4.17 -15.97 10.37
N ALA A 245 -3.28 -16.50 11.22
CA ALA A 245 -3.64 -17.32 12.38
C ALA A 245 -4.61 -16.57 13.31
N ARG A 246 -4.32 -15.30 13.60
CA ARG A 246 -5.22 -14.44 14.37
C ARG A 246 -6.52 -14.15 13.63
N TYR A 247 -6.44 -13.85 12.33
CA TYR A 247 -7.62 -13.55 11.53
C TYR A 247 -8.61 -14.72 11.49
N ALA A 248 -8.09 -15.93 11.27
CA ALA A 248 -8.87 -17.15 11.14
C ALA A 248 -9.25 -17.81 12.48
N GLY A 249 -8.84 -17.24 13.63
CA GLY A 249 -9.15 -17.81 14.94
C GLY A 249 -8.41 -19.13 15.24
N ALA A 250 -7.16 -19.27 14.77
CA ALA A 250 -6.34 -20.46 15.05
C ALA A 250 -6.09 -20.63 16.55
N GLN A 251 -5.70 -21.85 16.95
CA GLN A 251 -5.44 -22.19 18.35
C GLN A 251 -4.42 -21.21 19.00
N PRO A 252 -4.60 -20.83 20.28
CA PRO A 252 -3.71 -19.91 20.98
C PRO A 252 -2.23 -20.31 20.96
N GLU A 253 -1.95 -21.62 20.96
CA GLU A 253 -0.61 -22.22 20.86
C GLU A 253 0.07 -21.83 19.55
N ILE A 254 -0.65 -21.90 18.42
CA ILE A 254 -0.13 -21.53 17.09
C ILE A 254 0.22 -20.04 17.04
N THR A 255 -0.70 -19.20 17.52
CA THR A 255 -0.53 -17.74 17.53
C THR A 255 0.66 -17.33 18.39
N ARG A 256 0.82 -17.95 19.57
CA ARG A 256 1.96 -17.74 20.47
C ARG A 256 3.28 -18.18 19.81
N HIS A 257 3.32 -19.36 19.21
CA HIS A 257 4.51 -19.88 18.53
C HIS A 257 5.00 -18.98 17.39
N LEU A 258 4.07 -18.51 16.54
CA LEU A 258 4.38 -17.54 15.48
C LEU A 258 4.79 -16.18 16.04
N GLY A 259 4.22 -15.78 17.19
CA GLY A 259 4.62 -14.59 17.93
C GLY A 259 6.06 -14.66 18.45
N ASP A 260 6.51 -15.83 18.88
CA ASP A 260 7.88 -16.06 19.33
C ASP A 260 8.88 -15.92 18.18
N TYR A 261 8.60 -16.57 17.05
CA TYR A 261 9.41 -16.41 15.83
C TYR A 261 9.46 -14.97 15.34
N ARG A 262 8.31 -14.28 15.34
CA ARG A 262 8.24 -12.86 14.97
C ARG A 262 9.19 -12.02 15.82
N ARG A 263 9.16 -12.17 17.15
CA ARG A 263 10.02 -11.42 18.08
C ARG A 263 11.50 -11.71 17.85
N ASP A 264 11.88 -12.98 17.72
CA ASP A 264 13.27 -13.37 17.42
C ASP A 264 13.74 -12.79 16.09
N TYR A 265 12.94 -12.90 15.03
CA TYR A 265 13.31 -12.38 13.72
C TYR A 265 13.35 -10.85 13.65
N GLU A 266 12.51 -10.15 14.43
CA GLU A 266 12.56 -8.70 14.57
C GLU A 266 13.88 -8.23 15.19
N VAL A 267 14.31 -8.87 16.28
CA VAL A 267 15.62 -8.59 16.91
C VAL A 267 16.76 -8.80 15.91
N ARG A 268 16.74 -9.91 15.16
CA ARG A 268 17.78 -10.20 14.16
C ARG A 268 17.74 -9.28 12.95
N GLU A 269 16.55 -8.87 12.51
CA GLU A 269 16.38 -7.93 11.40
C GLU A 269 16.90 -6.54 11.76
N SER A 270 16.65 -6.09 13.00
CA SER A 270 17.14 -4.80 13.49
C SER A 270 18.67 -4.68 13.44
N GLY A 271 19.38 -5.80 13.61
CA GLY A 271 20.84 -5.90 13.47
C GLY A 271 21.34 -6.03 12.02
N GLN A 272 20.45 -6.20 11.04
CA GLN A 272 20.82 -6.44 9.64
C GLN A 272 20.53 -5.22 8.76
N ARG A 273 21.59 -4.62 8.21
CA ARG A 273 21.45 -3.48 7.29
C ARG A 273 20.62 -3.82 6.05
N ALA A 274 19.71 -2.93 5.66
CA ALA A 274 18.82 -3.12 4.51
C ALA A 274 19.59 -3.14 3.16
N LEU A 275 19.16 -4.00 2.23
CA LEU A 275 19.82 -4.21 0.92
C LEU A 275 19.95 -2.95 0.06
N LYS A 276 18.99 -2.02 0.17
CA LYS A 276 18.99 -0.78 -0.59
C LYS A 276 20.23 0.08 -0.34
N PHE A 277 20.84 0.01 0.86
CA PHE A 277 22.07 0.73 1.15
C PHE A 277 23.29 0.11 0.44
N PHE A 278 23.39 -1.22 0.42
CA PHE A 278 24.44 -1.91 -0.32
C PHE A 278 24.32 -1.70 -1.83
N ALA A 279 23.08 -1.74 -2.36
CA ALA A 279 22.82 -1.48 -3.77
C ALA A 279 23.28 -0.06 -4.15
N LEU A 280 22.93 0.93 -3.33
CA LEU A 280 23.30 2.33 -3.56
C LEU A 280 24.82 2.52 -3.53
N ALA A 281 25.49 1.99 -2.49
CA ALA A 281 26.94 2.05 -2.35
C ALA A 281 27.67 1.41 -3.54
N ARG A 282 27.17 0.28 -4.05
CA ARG A 282 27.76 -0.41 -5.21
C ARG A 282 27.63 0.41 -6.51
N THR A 283 26.52 1.10 -6.71
CA THR A 283 26.29 1.86 -7.95
C THR A 283 26.81 3.28 -7.92
N GLY A 284 26.96 3.87 -6.73
CA GLY A 284 27.32 5.28 -6.57
C GLY A 284 26.31 6.24 -7.19
N ASN A 285 25.03 5.86 -7.25
CA ASN A 285 23.98 6.70 -7.82
C ASN A 285 23.51 7.75 -6.80
N SER A 286 23.35 8.98 -7.26
CA SER A 286 22.69 10.10 -6.60
C SER A 286 21.47 10.54 -7.41
N THR A 287 20.66 11.47 -6.89
CA THR A 287 19.61 12.14 -7.66
C THR A 287 20.19 12.86 -8.87
N ASP A 288 21.31 13.55 -8.72
CA ASP A 288 21.95 14.31 -9.81
C ASP A 288 22.41 13.39 -10.94
N ARG A 289 23.07 12.28 -10.59
CA ARG A 289 23.48 11.28 -11.58
C ARG A 289 22.28 10.67 -12.33
N ILE A 290 21.16 10.47 -11.63
CA ILE A 290 19.93 9.98 -12.25
C ILE A 290 19.35 11.02 -13.21
N LEU A 291 19.44 12.31 -12.86
CA LEU A 291 19.04 13.41 -13.74
C LEU A 291 19.95 13.48 -14.98
N ASP A 292 21.26 13.38 -14.83
CA ASP A 292 22.20 13.32 -15.97
C ASP A 292 21.87 12.17 -16.93
N MET A 293 21.51 11.00 -16.38
CA MET A 293 21.05 9.87 -17.18
C MET A 293 19.73 10.16 -17.91
N ALA A 294 18.82 10.90 -17.28
CA ALA A 294 17.56 11.32 -17.91
C ALA A 294 17.83 12.28 -19.08
N GLU A 295 18.71 13.27 -18.88
CA GLU A 295 19.14 14.22 -19.92
C GLU A 295 19.74 13.49 -21.12
N ALA A 296 20.71 12.61 -20.87
CA ALA A 296 21.38 11.85 -21.91
C ALA A 296 20.39 10.97 -22.70
N LEU A 297 19.44 10.34 -22.01
CA LEU A 297 18.40 9.56 -22.66
C LEU A 297 17.49 10.42 -23.54
N LEU A 298 17.07 11.59 -23.06
CA LEU A 298 16.18 12.48 -23.82
C LEU A 298 16.90 13.10 -25.01
N ALA A 299 18.15 13.55 -24.85
CA ALA A 299 18.96 14.11 -25.93
C ALA A 299 19.21 13.08 -27.05
N ALA A 300 19.37 11.81 -26.71
CA ALA A 300 19.58 10.74 -27.69
C ALA A 300 18.30 10.32 -28.44
N VAL A 301 17.12 10.84 -28.07
CA VAL A 301 15.85 10.49 -28.74
C VAL A 301 15.85 10.91 -30.19
N ASP A 302 16.36 12.10 -30.51
CA ASP A 302 16.31 12.65 -31.87
C ASP A 302 17.17 11.86 -32.85
N ALA A 303 18.23 11.21 -32.35
CA ALA A 303 19.12 10.36 -33.14
C ALA A 303 18.59 8.93 -33.34
N GLU A 304 17.55 8.50 -32.62
CA GLU A 304 17.02 7.14 -32.74
C GLU A 304 15.93 7.07 -33.81
N GLU A 305 16.20 6.28 -34.86
CA GLU A 305 15.31 6.16 -36.03
C GLU A 305 14.00 5.43 -35.70
N ARG A 306 14.00 4.48 -34.77
CA ARG A 306 12.84 3.62 -34.51
C ARG A 306 11.85 4.31 -33.55
N PRO A 307 10.61 4.60 -33.99
CA PRO A 307 9.63 5.31 -33.16
C PRO A 307 9.34 4.62 -31.82
N ARG A 308 9.27 3.28 -31.84
CA ARG A 308 9.07 2.47 -30.64
C ARG A 308 10.18 2.68 -29.60
N LYS A 309 11.43 2.81 -30.05
CA LYS A 309 12.58 2.98 -29.15
C LYS A 309 12.67 4.42 -28.64
N ARG A 310 12.38 5.42 -29.48
CA ARG A 310 12.19 6.83 -29.05
C ARG A 310 11.18 6.95 -27.93
N HIS A 311 10.00 6.34 -28.08
CA HIS A 311 8.97 6.30 -27.03
C HIS A 311 9.49 5.69 -25.72
N GLN A 312 10.18 4.55 -25.81
CA GLN A 312 10.77 3.91 -24.63
C GLN A 312 11.85 4.77 -23.96
N MET A 313 12.65 5.50 -24.73
CA MET A 313 13.67 6.42 -24.22
C MET A 313 13.04 7.61 -23.51
N ARG A 314 12.00 8.24 -24.08
CA ARG A 314 11.23 9.29 -23.41
C ARG A 314 10.60 8.79 -22.11
N ASN A 315 10.00 7.59 -22.11
CA ASN A 315 9.49 6.96 -20.89
C ASN A 315 10.60 6.78 -19.85
N GLY A 316 11.77 6.26 -20.26
CA GLY A 316 12.92 6.07 -19.37
C GLY A 316 13.40 7.38 -18.75
N ALA A 317 13.61 8.41 -19.59
CA ALA A 317 14.05 9.73 -19.17
C ALA A 317 13.06 10.36 -18.16
N ALA A 318 11.76 10.33 -18.48
CA ALA A 318 10.73 10.86 -17.59
C ALA A 318 10.62 10.07 -16.27
N ILE A 319 10.77 8.74 -16.28
CA ILE A 319 10.83 7.94 -15.05
C ILE A 319 11.99 8.38 -14.16
N LEU A 320 13.19 8.53 -14.74
CA LEU A 320 14.36 8.94 -13.97
C LEU A 320 14.17 10.35 -13.38
N SER A 321 13.75 11.31 -14.20
CA SER A 321 13.64 12.71 -13.80
C SER A 321 12.52 12.99 -12.80
N ILE A 322 11.29 12.54 -13.09
CA ILE A 322 10.13 12.80 -12.23
C ILE A 322 10.35 12.21 -10.83
N PHE A 323 10.84 10.98 -10.75
CA PHE A 323 10.96 10.30 -9.47
C PHE A 323 12.25 10.60 -8.71
N ALA A 324 13.25 11.22 -9.35
CA ALA A 324 14.35 11.88 -8.64
C ALA A 324 13.85 13.14 -7.90
N ASN A 325 12.96 13.93 -8.52
CA ASN A 325 12.37 15.12 -7.91
C ASN A 325 11.27 14.79 -6.89
N ALA A 326 10.37 13.86 -7.21
CA ALA A 326 9.28 13.41 -6.35
C ALA A 326 9.37 11.89 -6.11
N PRO A 327 10.13 11.40 -5.11
CA PRO A 327 10.38 9.97 -4.90
C PRO A 327 9.16 9.25 -4.29
N LEU A 328 8.12 9.10 -5.09
CA LEU A 328 6.90 8.38 -4.77
C LEU A 328 7.20 6.89 -4.50
N ARG A 329 6.28 6.22 -3.78
CA ARG A 329 6.34 4.76 -3.64
C ARG A 329 5.82 4.09 -4.91
N ASN A 330 6.20 2.84 -5.17
CA ASN A 330 5.71 2.06 -6.33
C ASN A 330 4.18 2.16 -6.51
N ALA A 331 3.43 2.05 -5.41
CA ALA A 331 1.96 2.09 -5.42
C ALA A 331 1.40 3.47 -5.83
N SER A 332 2.16 4.54 -5.61
CA SER A 332 1.76 5.93 -5.92
C SER A 332 2.41 6.45 -7.22
N ALA A 333 3.30 5.68 -7.85
CA ALA A 333 4.03 6.08 -9.04
C ALA A 333 3.17 6.03 -10.33
N GLN A 334 1.98 5.42 -10.27
CA GLN A 334 1.05 5.35 -11.40
C GLN A 334 0.30 6.68 -11.56
N LEU A 335 0.97 7.66 -12.17
CA LEU A 335 0.43 8.98 -12.44
C LEU A 335 -0.51 8.98 -13.66
N ALA A 336 -1.56 9.78 -13.61
CA ALA A 336 -2.49 10.01 -14.72
C ALA A 336 -2.88 11.49 -14.81
N PHE A 337 -2.91 12.00 -16.04
CA PHE A 337 -3.32 13.38 -16.32
C PHE A 337 -4.75 13.62 -15.84
N GLY A 338 -5.04 14.77 -15.23
CA GLY A 338 -6.39 15.11 -14.76
C GLY A 338 -6.94 14.27 -13.60
N GLU A 339 -6.18 13.28 -13.10
CA GLU A 339 -6.53 12.46 -11.93
C GLU A 339 -5.48 12.63 -10.82
N SER A 340 -4.20 12.43 -11.13
CA SER A 340 -3.11 12.57 -10.18
C SER A 340 -1.96 13.47 -10.63
N LEU A 341 -2.00 13.95 -11.87
CA LEU A 341 -1.05 14.88 -12.47
C LEU A 341 -1.81 15.99 -13.19
N PHE A 342 -1.52 17.23 -12.85
CA PHE A 342 -2.26 18.41 -13.30
C PHE A 342 -1.32 19.48 -13.85
N TRP A 343 -1.73 20.22 -14.87
CA TRP A 343 -1.03 21.41 -15.33
C TRP A 343 -1.66 22.64 -14.65
N LYS A 344 -0.87 23.41 -13.88
CA LYS A 344 -1.34 24.59 -13.14
C LYS A 344 -0.23 25.62 -13.08
N HIS A 345 -0.55 26.90 -13.28
CA HIS A 345 0.42 28.01 -13.17
C HIS A 345 1.75 27.72 -13.90
N ASP A 346 1.66 27.18 -15.11
CA ASP A 346 2.80 26.81 -15.96
C ASP A 346 3.75 25.74 -15.40
N GLU A 347 3.27 24.91 -14.47
CA GLU A 347 3.99 23.77 -13.94
C GLU A 347 3.12 22.50 -13.84
N TRP A 348 3.79 21.35 -13.82
CA TRP A 348 3.14 20.07 -13.55
C TRP A 348 3.06 19.83 -12.05
N VAL A 349 1.87 19.57 -11.54
CA VAL A 349 1.59 19.34 -10.12
C VAL A 349 1.10 17.92 -9.91
N ILE A 350 1.81 17.16 -9.08
CA ILE A 350 1.35 15.84 -8.63
C ILE A 350 0.40 16.05 -7.45
N ARG A 351 -0.82 15.55 -7.60
CA ARG A 351 -1.82 15.56 -6.52
C ARG A 351 -2.36 14.16 -6.31
N SER A 352 -2.11 13.56 -5.16
CA SER A 352 -2.56 12.19 -4.88
C SER A 352 -2.83 11.97 -3.40
N GLU A 353 -3.61 10.96 -3.08
CA GLU A 353 -3.84 10.49 -1.71
C GLU A 353 -2.88 9.36 -1.38
N ILE A 354 -1.90 9.61 -0.50
CA ILE A 354 -0.89 8.59 -0.15
C ILE A 354 -1.36 7.74 1.03
N GLN A 355 -1.82 6.52 0.73
CA GLN A 355 -2.49 5.61 1.69
C GLN A 355 -1.59 4.51 2.28
N LYS A 356 -0.45 4.83 2.92
CA LYS A 356 0.37 3.79 3.58
C LYS A 356 -0.11 3.41 4.99
N THR A 357 -0.41 4.40 5.82
CA THR A 357 -0.72 4.17 7.25
C THR A 357 -2.14 4.60 7.61
N HIS A 358 -2.71 5.53 6.84
CA HIS A 358 -4.02 6.10 7.10
C HIS A 358 -5.03 5.67 6.02
N ALA A 359 -5.31 4.37 5.93
CA ALA A 359 -6.40 3.86 5.08
C ALA A 359 -7.75 4.54 5.39
N ARG A 360 -7.89 5.11 6.60
CA ARG A 360 -9.09 5.84 7.06
C ARG A 360 -9.01 7.37 6.90
N ARG A 361 -7.83 7.95 6.65
CA ARG A 361 -7.59 9.40 6.49
C ARG A 361 -6.36 9.65 5.59
N PRO A 362 -6.45 9.41 4.27
CA PRO A 362 -5.35 9.73 3.37
C PRO A 362 -4.91 11.18 3.55
N GLU A 363 -3.60 11.39 3.71
CA GLU A 363 -3.04 12.73 3.65
C GLU A 363 -2.92 13.12 2.16
N PRO A 364 -3.41 14.31 1.79
CA PRO A 364 -3.23 14.81 0.44
C PRO A 364 -1.75 15.16 0.22
N PHE A 365 -1.16 14.54 -0.78
CA PHE A 365 0.11 14.95 -1.33
C PHE A 365 -0.16 15.90 -2.49
N ASP A 366 0.27 17.15 -2.36
CA ASP A 366 0.24 18.17 -3.40
C ASP A 366 1.66 18.68 -3.58
N PHE A 367 2.27 18.39 -4.74
CA PHE A 367 3.69 18.65 -4.97
C PHE A 367 3.93 19.15 -6.40
N PRO A 368 4.33 20.42 -6.57
CA PRO A 368 4.75 20.93 -7.87
C PRO A 368 6.07 20.30 -8.27
N LEU A 369 6.14 19.77 -9.50
CA LEU A 369 7.39 19.31 -10.08
C LEU A 369 8.24 20.51 -10.45
N HIS A 370 9.53 20.43 -10.15
CA HIS A 370 10.49 21.42 -10.62
C HIS A 370 10.40 21.55 -12.16
N PRO A 371 10.48 22.75 -12.76
CA PRO A 371 10.33 22.92 -14.21
C PRO A 371 11.27 22.04 -15.04
N GLU A 372 12.50 21.83 -14.56
CA GLU A 372 13.46 20.92 -15.21
C GLU A 372 13.02 19.45 -15.21
N ALA A 373 12.23 19.02 -14.23
CA ALA A 373 11.60 17.70 -14.24
C ALA A 373 10.30 17.71 -15.06
N GLY A 374 9.53 18.81 -14.99
CA GLY A 374 8.29 19.00 -15.74
C GLY A 374 8.46 18.88 -17.25
N ARG A 375 9.58 19.36 -17.81
CA ARG A 375 9.84 19.26 -19.27
C ARG A 375 9.89 17.81 -19.78
N PHE A 376 10.22 16.84 -18.94
CA PHE A 376 10.20 15.42 -19.32
C PHE A 376 8.77 14.87 -19.43
N VAL A 377 7.83 15.42 -18.65
CA VAL A 377 6.40 15.16 -18.86
C VAL A 377 5.98 15.73 -20.21
N ASP A 378 6.40 16.95 -20.54
CA ASP A 378 6.08 17.56 -21.83
C ASP A 378 6.65 16.79 -23.02
N ALA A 379 7.87 16.25 -22.91
CA ALA A 379 8.43 15.36 -23.91
C ALA A 379 7.55 14.11 -24.14
N LEU A 380 6.94 13.57 -23.09
CA LEU A 380 5.98 12.46 -23.20
C LEU A 380 4.64 12.87 -23.80
N VAL A 381 4.15 14.08 -23.47
CA VAL A 381 2.92 14.64 -24.05
C VAL A 381 3.10 14.86 -25.55
N LEU A 382 4.26 15.42 -25.92
CA LEU A 382 4.57 15.80 -27.29
C LEU A 382 4.86 14.59 -28.18
N GLY A 383 5.60 13.60 -27.68
CA GLY A 383 6.03 12.46 -28.48
C GLY A 383 6.84 12.90 -29.70
N ASP A 384 6.43 12.49 -30.90
CA ASP A 384 7.03 12.92 -32.18
C ASP A 384 6.27 14.12 -32.82
N ALA A 385 5.33 14.75 -32.11
CA ALA A 385 4.56 15.87 -32.64
C ALA A 385 5.34 17.20 -32.61
N SER A 386 4.86 18.19 -33.38
CA SER A 386 5.42 19.55 -33.39
C SER A 386 5.21 20.24 -32.03
N PRO A 387 6.21 20.98 -31.48
CA PRO A 387 6.09 21.70 -30.20
C PRO A 387 4.87 22.62 -30.09
N ALA A 388 4.39 23.16 -31.21
CA ALA A 388 3.18 24.00 -31.25
C ALA A 388 1.90 23.28 -30.79
N MET A 389 1.90 21.94 -30.84
CA MET A 389 0.76 21.11 -30.40
C MET A 389 0.71 20.90 -28.89
N LEU A 390 1.76 21.28 -28.15
CA LEU A 390 1.88 20.95 -26.73
C LEU A 390 0.68 21.42 -25.89
N PRO A 391 0.18 22.67 -26.01
CA PRO A 391 -1.00 23.10 -25.26
C PRO A 391 -2.24 22.23 -25.52
N THR A 392 -2.55 21.99 -26.79
CA THR A 392 -3.70 21.16 -27.21
C THR A 392 -3.57 19.71 -26.74
N LEU A 393 -2.37 19.14 -26.81
CA LEU A 393 -2.10 17.77 -26.36
C LEU A 393 -2.22 17.65 -24.83
N ARG A 394 -1.73 18.62 -24.07
CA ARG A 394 -1.90 18.65 -22.60
C ARG A 394 -3.38 18.65 -22.22
N GLU A 395 -4.17 19.54 -22.80
CA GLU A 395 -5.61 19.64 -22.55
C GLU A 395 -6.33 18.34 -22.88
N LYS A 396 -6.04 17.75 -24.05
CA LYS A 396 -6.60 16.47 -24.47
C LYS A 396 -6.29 15.37 -23.45
N LEU A 397 -5.03 15.22 -23.05
CA LEU A 397 -4.63 14.15 -22.13
C LEU A 397 -5.24 14.30 -20.73
N ILE A 398 -5.36 15.53 -20.23
CA ILE A 398 -6.03 15.85 -18.96
C ILE A 398 -7.51 15.49 -19.04
N ARG A 399 -8.21 15.89 -20.11
CA ARG A 399 -9.62 15.56 -20.32
C ARG A 399 -9.83 14.05 -20.43
N ASP A 400 -8.98 13.36 -21.16
CA ASP A 400 -9.08 11.92 -21.43
C ASP A 400 -8.59 11.08 -20.22
N ARG A 401 -8.09 11.74 -19.17
CA ARG A 401 -7.51 11.13 -17.96
C ARG A 401 -6.47 10.05 -18.24
N ARG A 402 -5.63 10.26 -19.26
CA ARG A 402 -4.70 9.24 -19.72
C ARG A 402 -3.64 8.96 -18.65
N GLN A 403 -3.26 7.70 -18.48
CA GLN A 403 -2.08 7.34 -17.69
C GLN A 403 -0.82 7.99 -18.30
N LEU A 404 0.07 8.52 -17.45
CA LEU A 404 1.30 9.20 -17.88
C LEU A 404 2.18 8.27 -18.72
N PHE A 405 2.46 7.09 -18.17
CA PHE A 405 3.27 6.07 -18.83
C PHE A 405 2.39 5.07 -19.56
N VAL A 406 2.52 5.03 -20.88
CA VAL A 406 1.91 4.04 -21.77
C VAL A 406 2.97 3.23 -22.48
N LEU A 407 2.59 2.04 -22.94
CA LEU A 407 3.39 1.22 -23.85
C LEU A 407 3.38 1.83 -25.27
N PRO A 408 4.31 1.40 -26.16
CA PRO A 408 4.36 1.94 -27.52
C PRO A 408 3.10 1.72 -28.37
N ASP A 409 2.26 0.77 -28.00
CA ASP A 409 0.96 0.49 -28.62
C ASP A 409 -0.17 1.38 -28.05
N GLY A 410 0.14 2.28 -27.11
CA GLY A 410 -0.80 3.18 -26.46
C GLY A 410 -1.51 2.58 -25.25
N HIS A 411 -1.33 1.29 -24.94
CA HIS A 411 -1.93 0.69 -23.75
C HIS A 411 -1.29 1.23 -22.46
N PRO A 412 -2.06 1.42 -21.37
CA PRO A 412 -1.49 1.86 -20.10
C PRO A 412 -0.42 0.88 -19.58
N ALA A 413 0.68 1.42 -19.06
CA ALA A 413 1.73 0.59 -18.50
C ALA A 413 1.30 -0.08 -17.19
N ALA A 414 1.69 -1.34 -16.98
CA ALA A 414 1.38 -2.04 -15.73
C ALA A 414 2.11 -1.41 -14.52
N ALA A 415 1.59 -1.62 -13.31
CA ALA A 415 2.18 -1.12 -12.06
C ALA A 415 3.68 -1.45 -11.89
N THR A 416 4.13 -2.58 -12.43
CA THR A 416 5.54 -3.03 -12.36
C THR A 416 6.45 -2.39 -13.42
N TYR A 417 5.90 -1.66 -14.40
CA TYR A 417 6.68 -1.09 -15.50
C TYR A 417 7.72 -0.08 -15.00
N ILE A 418 7.28 0.89 -14.20
CA ILE A 418 8.14 1.97 -13.69
C ILE A 418 9.32 1.40 -12.88
N PRO A 419 9.11 0.54 -11.86
CA PRO A 419 10.24 -0.02 -11.11
C PRO A 419 11.19 -0.87 -11.96
N ARG A 420 10.67 -1.58 -12.99
CA ARG A 420 11.51 -2.40 -13.88
C ARG A 420 12.38 -1.54 -14.79
N VAL A 421 11.82 -0.49 -15.39
CA VAL A 421 12.58 0.44 -16.24
C VAL A 421 13.64 1.14 -15.40
N PHE A 422 13.27 1.64 -14.21
CA PHE A 422 14.23 2.26 -13.29
C PHE A 422 15.38 1.31 -12.95
N GLN A 423 15.08 0.05 -12.59
CA GLN A 423 16.11 -0.94 -12.27
C GLN A 423 16.98 -1.29 -13.46
N ALA A 424 16.41 -1.42 -14.66
CA ALA A 424 17.16 -1.71 -15.86
C ALA A 424 18.14 -0.58 -16.23
N LEU A 425 17.75 0.68 -16.00
CA LEU A 425 18.59 1.85 -16.31
C LEU A 425 19.67 2.08 -15.23
N THR A 426 19.32 1.94 -13.96
CA THR A 426 20.18 2.39 -12.83
C THR A 426 20.89 1.25 -12.09
N GLY A 427 20.49 0.00 -12.32
CA GLY A 427 20.91 -1.14 -11.50
C GLY A 427 20.32 -1.15 -10.08
N ASN A 428 19.47 -0.19 -9.73
CA ASN A 428 18.90 -0.03 -8.38
C ASN A 428 17.40 -0.36 -8.32
N SER A 429 16.93 -0.76 -7.14
CA SER A 429 15.49 -0.84 -6.89
C SER A 429 14.90 0.57 -6.82
N PHE A 430 13.70 0.78 -7.34
CA PHE A 430 12.97 2.06 -7.20
C PHE A 430 12.85 2.56 -5.75
N THR A 431 12.93 1.66 -4.77
CA THR A 431 12.91 2.01 -3.33
C THR A 431 14.17 2.76 -2.85
N THR A 432 15.24 2.82 -3.64
CA THR A 432 16.45 3.58 -3.33
C THR A 432 16.28 5.07 -3.53
N LEU A 433 15.32 5.53 -4.33
CA LEU A 433 15.13 6.96 -4.64
C LEU A 433 14.99 7.85 -3.41
N ARG A 434 14.24 7.40 -2.40
CA ARG A 434 14.13 8.13 -1.14
C ARG A 434 15.45 8.16 -0.37
N VAL A 435 16.23 7.09 -0.45
CA VAL A 435 17.56 7.05 0.17
C VAL A 435 18.49 8.03 -0.53
N MET A 436 18.51 8.03 -1.87
CA MET A 436 19.26 9.00 -2.69
C MET A 436 18.88 10.44 -2.31
N LEU A 437 17.57 10.78 -2.35
CA LEU A 437 17.10 12.12 -2.00
C LEU A 437 17.59 12.58 -0.61
N TYR A 438 17.42 11.73 0.42
CA TYR A 438 17.88 12.11 1.77
C TYR A 438 19.39 12.18 1.86
N SER A 439 20.12 11.26 1.23
CA SER A 439 21.58 11.28 1.21
C SER A 439 22.13 12.54 0.55
N ASP A 440 21.57 12.94 -0.59
CA ASP A 440 22.00 14.12 -1.34
C ASP A 440 21.60 15.40 -0.61
N ALA A 441 20.37 15.50 -0.10
CA ALA A 441 19.95 16.66 0.70
C ALA A 441 20.83 16.84 1.94
N ILE A 442 21.22 15.75 2.59
CA ILE A 442 22.12 15.77 3.75
C ILE A 442 23.55 16.16 3.35
N ALA A 443 24.05 15.68 2.21
CA ALA A 443 25.37 16.05 1.71
C ALA A 443 25.46 17.56 1.44
N HIS A 444 24.41 18.17 0.89
CA HIS A 444 24.38 19.58 0.53
C HIS A 444 24.01 20.51 1.70
N HIS A 445 23.11 20.08 2.59
CA HIS A 445 22.50 20.95 3.61
C HIS A 445 22.69 20.44 5.05
N GLY A 446 23.49 19.39 5.25
CA GLY A 446 23.70 18.81 6.57
C GLY A 446 22.41 18.24 7.18
N ALA A 447 22.21 18.42 8.49
CA ALA A 447 21.05 17.87 9.18
C ALA A 447 19.72 18.48 8.69
N ASP A 448 19.74 19.75 8.26
CA ASP A 448 18.54 20.46 7.79
C ASP A 448 18.02 19.90 6.47
N GLY A 449 18.89 19.23 5.70
CA GLY A 449 18.51 18.48 4.49
C GLY A 449 17.42 17.44 4.72
N ILE A 450 17.30 16.90 5.94
CA ILE A 450 16.22 15.96 6.29
C ILE A 450 14.86 16.64 6.20
N GLU A 451 14.72 17.83 6.78
CA GLU A 451 13.45 18.56 6.79
C GLU A 451 13.14 19.11 5.40
N LEU A 452 14.16 19.51 4.62
CA LEU A 452 14.00 19.93 3.22
C LEU A 452 13.51 18.79 2.32
N ALA A 453 13.96 17.55 2.52
CA ALA A 453 13.59 16.40 1.69
C ALA A 453 12.25 15.75 2.09
N LYS A 454 11.77 15.97 3.32
CA LYS A 454 10.53 15.34 3.84
C LYS A 454 9.27 15.62 3.02
N PRO A 455 9.01 16.85 2.55
CA PRO A 455 7.85 17.14 1.70
C PRO A 455 7.83 16.30 0.43
N ALA A 456 8.94 16.25 -0.32
CA ALA A 456 9.04 15.48 -1.56
C ALA A 456 8.87 13.96 -1.36
N ALA A 457 9.34 13.42 -0.23
CA ALA A 457 9.15 12.02 0.12
C ALA A 457 7.80 11.71 0.81
N HIS A 458 7.01 12.73 1.14
CA HIS A 458 5.79 12.67 1.94
C HIS A 458 5.99 11.86 3.23
N HIS A 459 6.95 12.31 4.05
CA HIS A 459 7.24 11.77 5.37
C HIS A 459 6.98 12.82 6.46
N SER A 460 6.19 12.44 7.47
CA SER A 460 5.91 13.28 8.64
C SER A 460 6.90 13.08 9.78
N SER A 461 7.32 11.83 10.05
CA SER A 461 8.24 11.48 11.16
C SER A 461 9.71 11.43 10.73
N THR A 462 10.55 12.15 11.47
CA THR A 462 12.00 12.18 11.30
C THR A 462 12.67 10.91 11.83
N GLU A 463 12.06 10.24 12.81
CA GLU A 463 12.50 8.96 13.39
C GLU A 463 12.42 7.84 12.35
N ILE A 464 11.32 7.78 11.59
CA ILE A 464 11.15 6.85 10.47
C ILE A 464 12.22 7.11 9.41
N VAL A 465 12.50 8.38 9.11
CA VAL A 465 13.52 8.77 8.13
C VAL A 465 14.90 8.30 8.58
N LYS A 466 15.30 8.62 9.82
CA LYS A 466 16.57 8.18 10.40
C LYS A 466 16.72 6.66 10.39
N SER A 467 15.71 5.93 10.82
CA SER A 467 15.80 4.48 10.97
C SER A 467 15.87 3.74 9.64
N HIS A 468 15.15 4.21 8.61
CA HIS A 468 14.99 3.45 7.37
C HIS A 468 15.70 4.04 6.16
N TYR A 469 16.04 5.33 6.17
CA TYR A 469 16.54 6.01 4.97
C TYR A 469 17.90 6.66 5.19
N ILE A 470 18.37 6.76 6.43
CA ILE A 470 19.66 7.35 6.75
C ILE A 470 20.46 6.40 7.65
N ALA A 471 21.18 5.45 7.04
CA ALA A 471 22.15 4.63 7.77
C ALA A 471 23.57 5.08 7.42
N GLU A 472 24.42 5.22 8.43
CA GLU A 472 25.82 5.73 8.45
C GLU A 472 26.01 7.25 8.26
N GLN A 473 25.32 7.93 7.34
CA GLN A 473 25.58 9.36 7.10
C GLN A 473 25.29 10.26 8.31
N VAL A 474 24.24 9.99 9.11
CA VAL A 474 24.00 10.75 10.36
C VAL A 474 25.01 10.37 11.43
N ALA A 475 25.47 9.12 11.51
CA ALA A 475 26.52 8.74 12.46
C ALA A 475 27.87 9.38 12.09
N GLU A 476 28.19 9.42 10.80
CA GLU A 476 29.40 10.04 10.24
C GLU A 476 29.35 11.57 10.30
N ILE A 477 28.22 12.19 9.96
CA ILE A 477 28.02 13.64 10.12
C ILE A 477 27.98 14.02 11.59
N HIS A 478 27.37 13.23 12.47
CA HIS A 478 27.39 13.47 13.91
C HIS A 478 28.80 13.30 14.48
N ALA A 479 29.54 12.26 14.08
CA ALA A 479 30.94 12.07 14.44
C ALA A 479 31.84 13.18 13.90
N ASN A 480 31.67 13.62 12.65
CA ASN A 480 32.41 14.71 12.04
C ASN A 480 32.05 16.06 12.66
N ASN A 481 30.78 16.29 13.03
CA ASN A 481 30.36 17.49 13.76
C ASN A 481 30.94 17.52 15.18
N ILE A 482 31.00 16.38 15.88
CA ILE A 482 31.65 16.28 17.19
C ILE A 482 33.16 16.52 17.06
N ARG A 483 33.81 15.92 16.05
CA ARG A 483 35.24 16.15 15.75
C ARG A 483 35.52 17.62 15.43
N ASN A 484 34.73 18.23 14.55
CA ASN A 484 34.86 19.64 14.17
C ASN A 484 34.64 20.59 15.35
N ARG A 485 33.64 20.32 16.21
CA ARG A 485 33.44 21.09 17.46
C ARG A 485 34.61 20.92 18.44
N ARG A 486 35.20 19.73 18.54
CA ARG A 486 36.39 19.51 19.36
C ARG A 486 37.61 20.24 18.79
N SER A 487 37.86 20.17 17.49
CA SER A 487 38.94 20.89 16.82
C SER A 487 38.82 22.40 16.96
N ARG A 488 37.61 22.96 16.82
CA ARG A 488 37.37 24.40 17.05
C ARG A 488 37.64 24.82 18.50
N ARG A 489 37.24 23.99 19.49
CA ARG A 489 37.55 24.27 20.91
C ARG A 489 39.05 24.23 21.18
N LEU A 490 39.77 23.25 20.66
CA LEU A 490 41.21 23.14 20.81
C LEU A 490 41.95 24.30 20.12
N ALA A 491 41.54 24.68 18.92
CA ALA A 491 42.10 25.84 18.21
C ALA A 491 41.88 27.15 18.97
N LYS A 492 40.70 27.34 19.58
CA LYS A 492 40.40 28.51 20.42
C LYS A 492 41.27 28.55 21.67
N MET A 493 41.41 27.42 22.38
CA MET A 493 42.30 27.32 23.56
C MET A 493 43.77 27.55 23.21
N HIS A 494 44.23 27.06 22.05
CA HIS A 494 45.60 27.30 21.59
C HIS A 494 45.83 28.77 21.25
N SER A 495 44.87 29.43 20.58
CA SER A 495 44.93 30.86 20.28
C SER A 495 44.94 31.71 21.55
N GLU A 496 44.12 31.38 22.54
CA GLU A 496 44.11 32.05 23.85
C GLU A 496 45.43 31.87 24.59
N LYS A 497 45.97 30.64 24.66
CA LYS A 497 47.31 30.39 25.24
C LYS A 497 48.43 31.12 24.50
N HIS A 498 48.38 31.21 23.18
CA HIS A 498 49.40 31.90 22.39
C HIS A 498 49.33 33.41 22.61
N ARG A 499 48.12 33.95 22.74
CA ARG A 499 47.91 35.36 23.09
C ARG A 499 48.48 35.69 24.46
N ASP A 500 48.22 34.86 25.46
CA ASP A 500 48.78 35.05 26.81
C ASP A 500 50.31 34.98 26.81
N LEU A 501 50.88 34.10 25.99
CA LEU A 501 52.33 33.93 25.86
C LEU A 501 52.99 35.12 25.14
N ILE A 502 52.35 35.65 24.10
CA ILE A 502 52.81 36.86 23.40
C ILE A 502 52.75 38.07 24.34
N VAL A 503 51.65 38.25 25.06
CA VAL A 503 51.51 39.34 26.05
C VAL A 503 52.58 39.21 27.14
N ALA A 504 52.85 38.00 27.64
CA ALA A 504 53.91 37.79 28.62
C ALA A 504 55.31 38.09 28.07
N LEU A 505 55.59 37.75 26.80
CA LEU A 505 56.86 38.04 26.13
C LEU A 505 57.04 39.56 25.88
N GLU A 506 55.98 40.26 25.48
CA GLU A 506 55.97 41.71 25.31
C GLU A 506 56.27 42.42 26.64
N ILE A 507 55.59 42.04 27.72
CA ILE A 507 55.85 42.57 29.08
C ILE A 507 57.30 42.29 29.53
N SER A 508 57.84 41.10 29.23
CA SER A 508 59.23 40.74 29.56
C SER A 508 60.26 41.52 28.74
N SER A 509 59.91 41.97 27.54
CA SER A 509 60.80 42.74 26.65
C SER A 509 60.92 44.21 27.07
N GLU A 510 59.87 44.78 27.66
CA GLU A 510 59.82 46.16 28.14
C GLU A 510 60.53 46.35 29.48
N THR A 511 60.74 45.26 30.23
CA THR A 511 61.34 45.27 31.57
C THR A 511 62.86 45.02 31.60
N LYS A 512 63.56 45.01 30.45
CA LYS A 512 65.03 44.98 30.45
C LYS A 512 65.59 46.35 30.87
N PRO A 513 66.25 46.46 32.05
CA PRO A 513 66.89 47.71 32.45
C PRO A 513 68.14 47.97 31.58
N ARG A 514 68.27 49.21 31.12
CA ARG A 514 69.47 49.72 30.43
C ARG A 514 70.63 49.89 31.38
#